data_AF-A1VX12-F1
#
_entry.id   AF-A1VX12-F1
#
_cell.length_a   1.000
_cell.length_b   1.000
_cell.length_c   1.000
_cell.angle_alpha   90.00
_cell.angle_beta   90.00
_cell.angle_gamma   90.00
#
_symmetry.space_group_name_H-M   'P 1'
#
loop_
_entity.id
_entity.type
_entity.pdbx_description
1 polymer ?
#
loop_
_entity_poly.entity_id
_entity_poly.type
_entity_poly.pdbx_seq_one_letter_code
_entity_poly.pdbx_strand_id
1 'polypeptide(L)'
;MPNAGTGLENGFEIPTPISMVPLTDPVARRAGRLLSMVHELHKAGYQRLRICAGYSPDNAEWRCHLLTTNNMRGDGWTPVSTATAHEYSSINASRYFGWDDAQTDDARRLAAKFIDRFPETAQAAVGDDWTYAGWFILILGRAENGRLPAFYGGLDFEPPAPATPLPPGLEMSERINDGEAEQKIIAHEDLTLADLPPRNANYERLWPFCLSFDGYRGGLRSVEDCESIASLTERMGLKNATLERLRVTAFIRQRAIKWGDPLPPSENLLNAIREVVEEIRQRLDPALHRPNKLT
;
A
#
# COMPACT_ATOMS: atom_id res chain seq x y z
N MET A 1 -30.07 38.75 -12.62
CA MET A 1 -30.61 37.38 -12.83
C MET A 1 -30.87 37.23 -14.33
N PRO A 2 -30.37 36.16 -14.97
CA PRO A 2 -30.64 34.79 -14.57
C PRO A 2 -29.45 34.08 -13.91
N ASN A 3 -29.83 33.10 -13.09
CA ASN A 3 -29.01 32.17 -12.33
C ASN A 3 -28.11 31.32 -13.24
N ALA A 4 -26.83 31.18 -12.88
CA ALA A 4 -26.03 30.02 -13.25
C ALA A 4 -25.79 29.25 -11.96
N GLY A 5 -26.45 28.11 -11.87
CA GLY A 5 -26.61 27.33 -10.66
C GLY A 5 -25.29 26.84 -10.09
N THR A 6 -25.24 26.89 -8.78
CA THR A 6 -24.48 25.98 -7.91
C THR A 6 -24.75 24.54 -8.31
N GLY A 7 -23.86 23.97 -9.13
CA GLY A 7 -23.88 22.56 -9.52
C GLY A 7 -22.67 21.83 -8.95
N LEU A 8 -22.64 21.64 -7.63
CA LEU A 8 -21.91 20.52 -7.03
C LEU A 8 -22.77 19.27 -7.24
N GLU A 9 -22.91 18.82 -8.49
CA GLU A 9 -23.59 17.59 -8.83
C GLU A 9 -22.53 16.50 -9.00
N ASN A 10 -22.48 15.59 -8.02
CA ASN A 10 -21.86 14.26 -8.06
C ASN A 10 -20.39 14.20 -8.50
N GLY A 11 -19.48 14.18 -7.53
CA GLY A 11 -18.02 14.07 -7.69
C GLY A 11 -17.50 12.75 -8.26
N PHE A 12 -18.07 12.26 -9.36
CA PHE A 12 -17.43 11.25 -10.19
C PHE A 12 -16.46 11.95 -11.15
N GLU A 13 -15.16 11.68 -11.01
CA GLU A 13 -14.19 12.06 -12.05
C GLU A 13 -14.65 11.46 -13.38
N ILE A 14 -14.79 12.30 -14.41
CA ILE A 14 -15.14 11.84 -15.77
C ILE A 14 -14.06 10.85 -16.23
N PRO A 15 -14.43 9.63 -16.69
CA PRO A 15 -13.48 8.67 -17.22
C PRO A 15 -12.60 9.30 -18.30
N THR A 16 -11.28 9.04 -18.23
CA THR A 16 -10.35 9.55 -19.24
C THR A 16 -10.67 8.90 -20.59
N PRO A 17 -10.82 9.67 -21.69
CA PRO A 17 -11.12 9.10 -22.99
C PRO A 17 -9.99 8.19 -23.46
N ILE A 18 -10.35 7.15 -24.22
CA ILE A 18 -9.36 6.24 -24.82
C ILE A 18 -8.62 7.01 -25.91
N SER A 19 -7.30 7.07 -25.80
CA SER A 19 -6.45 7.70 -26.81
C SER A 19 -6.41 6.85 -28.07
N MET A 20 -6.87 7.41 -29.20
CA MET A 20 -6.93 6.69 -30.49
C MET A 20 -5.81 7.12 -31.46
N VAL A 21 -5.04 8.15 -31.11
CA VAL A 21 -4.00 8.72 -31.94
C VAL A 21 -2.74 9.01 -31.13
N PRO A 22 -1.54 8.84 -31.70
CA PRO A 22 -0.31 9.23 -31.01
C PRO A 22 -0.31 10.71 -30.65
N LEU A 23 0.20 11.04 -29.46
CA LEU A 23 0.39 12.43 -29.03
C LEU A 23 1.36 13.16 -29.96
N THR A 24 0.97 14.38 -30.35
CA THR A 24 1.78 15.28 -31.18
C THR A 24 2.96 15.84 -30.39
N ASP A 25 2.73 16.19 -29.11
CA ASP A 25 3.79 16.65 -28.21
C ASP A 25 4.89 15.57 -28.07
N PRO A 26 6.12 15.86 -28.52
CA PRO A 26 7.23 14.91 -28.43
C PRO A 26 7.61 14.58 -26.99
N VAL A 27 7.40 15.47 -26.01
CA VAL A 27 7.70 15.19 -24.60
C VAL A 27 6.71 14.17 -24.07
N ALA A 28 5.40 14.46 -24.16
CA ALA A 28 4.36 13.54 -23.71
C ALA A 28 4.42 12.18 -24.42
N ARG A 29 4.74 12.13 -25.72
CA ARG A 29 4.90 10.86 -26.45
C ARG A 29 6.05 10.01 -25.89
N ARG A 30 7.19 10.62 -25.58
CA ARG A 30 8.36 9.88 -25.06
C ARG A 30 8.21 9.49 -23.59
N ALA A 31 7.64 10.37 -22.78
CA ALA A 31 7.28 10.08 -21.40
C ALA A 31 6.22 8.97 -21.32
N GLY A 32 5.19 9.03 -22.16
CA GLY A 32 4.17 7.98 -22.28
C GLY A 32 4.77 6.61 -22.65
N ARG A 33 5.81 6.59 -23.51
CA ARG A 33 6.54 5.35 -23.81
C ARG A 33 7.31 4.80 -22.61
N LEU A 34 7.96 5.66 -21.81
CA LEU A 34 8.61 5.26 -20.56
C LEU A 34 7.60 4.69 -19.57
N LEU A 35 6.43 5.33 -19.40
CA LEU A 35 5.38 4.83 -18.53
C LEU A 35 4.79 3.50 -19.05
N SER A 36 4.62 3.37 -20.36
CA SER A 36 4.21 2.11 -20.99
C SER A 36 5.24 1.00 -20.73
N MET A 37 6.55 1.31 -20.75
CA MET A 37 7.60 0.35 -20.39
C MET A 37 7.44 -0.15 -18.95
N VAL A 38 7.19 0.76 -18.00
CA VAL A 38 6.91 0.39 -16.60
C VAL A 38 5.67 -0.51 -16.50
N HIS A 39 4.62 -0.22 -17.27
CA HIS A 39 3.44 -1.08 -17.32
C HIS A 39 3.74 -2.49 -17.87
N GLU A 40 4.58 -2.62 -18.91
CA GLU A 40 5.03 -3.92 -19.40
C GLU A 40 5.79 -4.71 -18.31
N LEU A 41 6.61 -4.02 -17.50
CA LEU A 41 7.29 -4.63 -16.35
C LEU A 41 6.30 -5.07 -15.27
N HIS A 42 5.29 -4.27 -14.94
CA HIS A 42 4.24 -4.65 -13.97
C HIS A 42 3.45 -5.88 -14.41
N LYS A 43 3.13 -6.00 -15.71
CA LYS A 43 2.48 -7.21 -16.26
C LYS A 43 3.36 -8.46 -16.14
N ALA A 44 4.68 -8.29 -16.14
CA ALA A 44 5.65 -9.37 -16.00
C ALA A 44 6.01 -9.72 -14.55
N GLY A 45 5.37 -9.09 -13.54
CA GLY A 45 5.57 -9.40 -12.12
C GLY A 45 6.58 -8.49 -11.40
N TYR A 46 7.01 -7.39 -12.03
CA TYR A 46 7.91 -6.40 -11.42
C TYR A 46 7.13 -5.25 -10.76
N GLN A 47 6.06 -5.55 -10.02
CA GLN A 47 5.09 -4.55 -9.55
C GLN A 47 5.62 -3.69 -8.39
N ARG A 48 6.74 -4.08 -7.76
CA ARG A 48 7.45 -3.26 -6.76
C ARG A 48 8.33 -2.17 -7.37
N LEU A 49 8.33 -2.02 -8.71
CA LEU A 49 8.90 -0.87 -9.39
C LEU A 49 7.99 0.35 -9.25
N ARG A 50 8.58 1.49 -8.90
CA ARG A 50 7.91 2.75 -8.60
C ARG A 50 8.41 3.87 -9.50
N ILE A 51 7.50 4.77 -9.87
CA ILE A 51 7.82 6.05 -10.48
C ILE A 51 7.81 7.16 -9.43
N CYS A 52 8.77 8.08 -9.53
CA CYS A 52 8.71 9.40 -8.93
C CYS A 52 8.93 10.42 -10.04
N ALA A 53 7.86 11.12 -10.46
CA ALA A 53 7.87 12.01 -11.60
C ALA A 53 7.53 13.45 -11.21
N GLY A 54 8.07 14.42 -11.92
CA GLY A 54 7.87 15.83 -11.64
C GLY A 54 8.48 16.74 -12.71
N TYR A 55 8.40 18.04 -12.47
CA TYR A 55 8.99 19.05 -13.35
C TYR A 55 10.19 19.72 -12.69
N SER A 56 11.15 20.14 -13.50
CA SER A 56 12.22 21.04 -13.06
C SER A 56 11.65 22.35 -12.48
N PRO A 57 12.43 23.11 -11.68
CA PRO A 57 11.95 24.35 -11.07
C PRO A 57 11.45 25.41 -12.05
N ASP A 58 11.96 25.41 -13.27
CA ASP A 58 11.56 26.29 -14.37
C ASP A 58 10.47 25.69 -15.28
N ASN A 59 9.95 24.50 -14.96
CA ASN A 59 9.04 23.69 -15.77
C ASN A 59 9.55 23.38 -17.20
N ALA A 60 10.86 23.50 -17.45
CA ALA A 60 11.44 23.27 -18.78
C ALA A 60 11.58 21.78 -19.12
N GLU A 61 11.68 20.91 -18.11
CA GLU A 61 11.82 19.46 -18.32
C GLU A 61 10.95 18.64 -17.37
N TRP A 62 10.38 17.56 -17.93
CA TRP A 62 9.74 16.51 -17.16
C TRP A 62 10.78 15.46 -16.80
N ARG A 63 10.83 15.08 -15.53
CA ARG A 63 11.76 14.09 -14.98
C ARG A 63 10.98 12.91 -14.41
N CYS A 64 11.57 11.73 -14.52
CA CYS A 64 11.02 10.51 -13.94
C CYS A 64 12.16 9.65 -13.41
N HIS A 65 12.09 9.36 -12.12
CA HIS A 65 12.98 8.47 -11.42
C HIS A 65 12.30 7.12 -11.23
N LEU A 66 12.97 6.05 -11.62
CA LEU A 66 12.55 4.68 -11.33
C LEU A 66 13.30 4.14 -10.12
N LEU A 67 12.56 3.72 -9.10
CA LEU A 67 13.09 3.11 -7.88
C LEU A 67 12.27 1.88 -7.50
N THR A 68 12.76 1.10 -6.54
CA THR A 68 12.00 0.01 -5.92
C THR A 68 11.33 0.46 -4.63
N THR A 69 10.32 -0.28 -4.16
CA THR A 69 9.64 -0.04 -2.88
C THR A 69 10.59 0.19 -1.69
N ASN A 70 11.71 -0.52 -1.66
CA ASN A 70 12.67 -0.45 -0.55
C ASN A 70 13.40 0.90 -0.47
N ASN A 71 13.34 1.70 -1.53
CA ASN A 71 13.90 3.04 -1.61
C ASN A 71 12.81 4.13 -1.59
N MET A 72 11.57 3.79 -1.22
CA MET A 72 10.46 4.73 -1.07
C MET A 72 10.06 4.92 0.39
N ARG A 73 9.54 6.11 0.69
CA ARG A 73 8.84 6.37 1.95
C ARG A 73 7.47 5.69 1.94
N GLY A 74 6.83 5.65 3.11
CA GLY A 74 5.52 5.02 3.30
C GLY A 74 4.39 5.57 2.41
N ASP A 75 4.54 6.79 1.87
CA ASP A 75 3.60 7.42 0.94
C ASP A 75 3.60 6.80 -0.47
N GLY A 76 4.52 5.89 -0.77
CA GLY A 76 4.57 5.15 -2.03
C GLY A 76 5.14 5.90 -3.24
N TRP A 77 5.60 7.15 -3.08
CA TRP A 77 6.20 7.93 -4.17
C TRP A 77 7.41 8.78 -3.82
N THR A 78 7.58 9.18 -2.55
CA THR A 78 8.72 10.02 -2.14
C THR A 78 9.94 9.11 -1.98
N PRO A 79 11.04 9.35 -2.71
CA PRO A 79 12.26 8.59 -2.51
C PRO A 79 12.86 8.81 -1.12
N VAL A 80 13.44 7.76 -0.52
CA VAL A 80 14.33 7.90 0.63
C VAL A 80 15.62 8.59 0.20
N SER A 81 16.11 8.23 -1.00
CA SER A 81 17.24 8.83 -1.68
C SER A 81 17.09 8.60 -3.19
N THR A 82 17.56 9.54 -4.00
CA THR A 82 17.61 9.40 -5.47
C THR A 82 18.91 8.78 -5.98
N ALA A 83 19.88 8.49 -5.10
CA ALA A 83 21.21 8.01 -5.49
C ALA A 83 21.20 6.68 -6.27
N THR A 84 20.17 5.85 -6.06
CA THR A 84 20.00 4.55 -6.71
C THR A 84 18.91 4.57 -7.79
N ALA A 85 18.36 5.75 -8.09
CA ALA A 85 17.28 5.89 -9.05
C ALA A 85 17.79 5.85 -10.49
N HIS A 86 17.02 5.21 -11.37
CA HIS A 86 17.24 5.32 -12.81
C HIS A 86 16.43 6.50 -13.34
N GLU A 87 17.14 7.57 -13.71
CA GLU A 87 16.52 8.82 -14.12
C GLU A 87 16.33 8.90 -15.65
N TYR A 88 15.17 9.41 -16.03
CA TYR A 88 14.90 9.95 -17.35
C TYR A 88 14.49 11.41 -17.23
N SER A 89 15.10 12.29 -18.02
CA SER A 89 14.63 13.65 -18.27
C SER A 89 14.19 13.80 -19.74
N SER A 90 13.14 14.58 -19.97
CA SER A 90 12.65 14.91 -21.32
C SER A 90 13.70 15.59 -22.20
N ILE A 91 14.72 16.22 -21.60
CA ILE A 91 15.85 16.81 -22.34
C ILE A 91 16.70 15.76 -23.07
N ASN A 92 16.72 14.52 -22.55
CA ASN A 92 17.47 13.41 -23.14
C ASN A 92 16.77 12.81 -24.37
N ALA A 93 15.64 13.37 -24.80
CA ALA A 93 14.85 12.89 -25.92
C ALA A 93 14.58 11.37 -25.81
N SER A 94 14.99 10.56 -26.78
CA SER A 94 14.79 9.11 -26.76
C SER A 94 15.99 8.33 -26.19
N ARG A 95 16.95 9.00 -25.56
CA ARG A 95 18.11 8.37 -24.90
C ARG A 95 17.74 7.98 -23.47
N TYR A 96 16.81 7.03 -23.35
CA TYR A 96 16.30 6.55 -22.06
C TYR A 96 17.45 6.04 -21.20
N PHE A 97 17.62 6.57 -19.98
CA PHE A 97 18.72 6.24 -19.07
C PHE A 97 20.13 6.40 -19.70
N GLY A 98 20.27 7.29 -20.68
CA GLY A 98 21.52 7.49 -21.43
C GLY A 98 21.77 6.47 -22.54
N TRP A 99 20.82 5.58 -22.85
CA TRP A 99 20.98 4.56 -23.88
C TRP A 99 20.86 5.14 -25.29
N ASP A 100 21.97 5.14 -26.03
CA ASP A 100 22.00 5.64 -27.41
C ASP A 100 21.23 4.76 -28.40
N ASP A 101 21.04 3.49 -28.07
CA ASP A 101 20.41 2.47 -28.91
C ASP A 101 18.89 2.34 -28.66
N ALA A 102 18.29 3.21 -27.84
CA ALA A 102 16.88 3.13 -27.43
C ALA A 102 15.91 3.97 -28.31
N GLN A 103 16.44 4.63 -29.34
CA GLN A 103 15.72 5.67 -30.09
C GLN A 103 14.46 5.19 -30.82
N THR A 104 14.48 3.92 -31.27
CA THR A 104 13.41 3.28 -32.04
C THR A 104 12.69 2.20 -31.25
N ASP A 105 13.04 2.02 -29.98
CA ASP A 105 12.42 0.99 -29.16
C ASP A 105 10.96 1.34 -28.84
N ASP A 106 10.13 0.31 -28.79
CA ASP A 106 8.82 0.38 -28.18
C ASP A 106 8.92 0.08 -26.68
N ALA A 107 7.79 0.16 -25.97
CA ALA A 107 7.73 -0.08 -24.53
C ALA A 107 8.26 -1.47 -24.12
N ARG A 108 8.03 -2.51 -24.94
CA ARG A 108 8.44 -3.89 -24.62
C ARG A 108 9.94 -4.08 -24.78
N ARG A 109 10.52 -3.53 -25.85
CA ARG A 109 11.98 -3.55 -26.05
C ARG A 109 12.70 -2.77 -24.96
N LEU A 110 12.16 -1.61 -24.56
CA LEU A 110 12.68 -0.86 -23.43
C LEU A 110 12.60 -1.68 -22.13
N ALA A 111 11.51 -2.41 -21.89
CA ALA A 111 11.33 -3.22 -20.69
C ALA A 111 12.34 -4.38 -20.63
N ALA A 112 12.54 -5.06 -21.76
CA ALA A 112 13.55 -6.10 -21.88
C ALA A 112 14.97 -5.55 -21.62
N LYS A 113 15.32 -4.39 -22.18
CA LYS A 113 16.60 -3.71 -21.93
C LYS A 113 16.75 -3.29 -20.46
N PHE A 114 15.67 -2.85 -19.81
CA PHE A 114 15.69 -2.50 -18.40
C PHE A 114 16.07 -3.70 -17.52
N ILE A 115 15.47 -4.86 -17.78
CA ILE A 115 15.79 -6.10 -17.05
C ILE A 115 17.26 -6.51 -17.27
N ASP A 116 17.72 -6.46 -18.52
CA ASP A 116 19.09 -6.84 -18.91
C ASP A 116 20.16 -5.91 -18.33
N ARG A 117 19.92 -4.59 -18.36
CA ARG A 117 20.91 -3.57 -17.99
C ARG A 117 20.86 -3.15 -16.52
N PHE A 118 19.73 -3.36 -15.85
CA PHE A 118 19.57 -3.05 -14.42
C PHE A 118 19.08 -4.29 -13.63
N PRO A 119 19.83 -5.41 -13.67
CA PRO A 119 19.36 -6.69 -13.12
C PRO A 119 19.09 -6.63 -11.61
N GLU A 120 19.89 -5.88 -10.85
CA GLU A 120 19.69 -5.72 -9.39
C GLU A 120 18.38 -4.99 -9.08
N THR A 121 18.07 -3.93 -9.83
CA THR A 121 16.82 -3.19 -9.68
C THR A 121 15.63 -4.03 -10.13
N ALA A 122 15.76 -4.74 -11.25
CA ALA A 122 14.72 -5.65 -11.74
C ALA A 122 14.43 -6.74 -10.70
N GLN A 123 15.47 -7.36 -10.13
CA GLN A 123 15.32 -8.37 -9.09
C GLN A 123 14.62 -7.82 -7.84
N ALA A 124 15.00 -6.63 -7.39
CA ALA A 124 14.37 -5.97 -6.24
C ALA A 124 12.95 -5.46 -6.52
N ALA A 125 12.56 -5.34 -7.80
CA ALA A 125 11.22 -4.97 -8.23
C ALA A 125 10.27 -6.18 -8.34
N VAL A 126 10.76 -7.42 -8.27
CA VAL A 126 9.94 -8.63 -8.33
C VAL A 126 8.99 -8.69 -7.13
N GLY A 127 7.72 -8.94 -7.42
CA GLY A 127 6.67 -9.14 -6.43
C GLY A 127 5.38 -8.45 -6.87
N ASP A 128 4.27 -9.01 -6.41
CA ASP A 128 2.96 -8.46 -6.68
C ASP A 128 2.73 -7.17 -5.88
N ASP A 129 1.95 -6.28 -6.46
CA ASP A 129 1.45 -5.03 -5.91
C ASP A 129 0.29 -4.53 -6.78
N TRP A 130 -0.84 -5.21 -6.64
CA TRP A 130 -2.02 -4.94 -7.45
C TRP A 130 -2.59 -3.54 -7.20
N THR A 131 -2.45 -3.01 -5.99
CA THR A 131 -2.89 -1.65 -5.64
C THR A 131 -2.11 -0.62 -6.44
N TYR A 132 -0.77 -0.72 -6.43
CA TYR A 132 0.07 0.19 -7.18
C TYR A 132 -0.09 -0.01 -8.68
N ALA A 133 -0.09 -1.25 -9.17
CA ALA A 133 -0.26 -1.56 -10.59
C ALA A 133 -1.63 -1.07 -11.12
N GLY A 134 -2.71 -1.23 -10.33
CA GLY A 134 -4.04 -0.72 -10.65
C GLY A 134 -4.08 0.81 -10.71
N TRP A 135 -3.50 1.49 -9.71
CA TRP A 135 -3.33 2.94 -9.75
C TRP A 135 -2.49 3.40 -10.95
N PHE A 136 -1.43 2.66 -11.29
CA PHE A 136 -0.53 3.01 -12.39
C PHE A 136 -1.24 2.98 -13.74
N ILE A 137 -2.22 2.08 -13.95
CA ILE A 137 -3.05 2.05 -15.15
C ILE A 137 -3.84 3.36 -15.33
N LEU A 138 -4.38 3.93 -14.25
CA LEU A 138 -5.05 5.23 -14.29
C LEU A 138 -4.09 6.35 -14.72
N ILE A 139 -2.87 6.35 -14.18
CA ILE A 139 -1.83 7.31 -14.54
C ILE A 139 -1.42 7.16 -16.01
N LEU A 140 -1.27 5.92 -16.48
CA LEU A 140 -0.93 5.64 -17.88
C LEU A 140 -2.00 6.18 -18.82
N GLY A 141 -3.29 5.94 -18.55
CA GLY A 141 -4.38 6.47 -19.36
C GLY A 141 -4.40 8.01 -19.40
N ARG A 142 -4.07 8.68 -18.30
CA ARG A 142 -3.90 10.15 -18.26
C ARG A 142 -2.70 10.59 -19.12
N ALA A 143 -1.58 9.90 -19.02
CA ALA A 143 -0.38 10.21 -19.80
C ALA A 143 -0.59 10.01 -21.31
N GLU A 144 -1.33 8.99 -21.73
CA GLU A 144 -1.74 8.74 -23.12
C GLU A 144 -2.62 9.87 -23.71
N ASN A 145 -3.22 10.69 -22.84
CA ASN A 145 -3.98 11.88 -23.17
C ASN A 145 -3.19 13.19 -22.90
N GLY A 146 -1.87 13.12 -22.78
CA GLY A 146 -0.99 14.28 -22.62
C GLY A 146 -0.89 14.81 -21.19
N ARG A 147 -1.49 14.14 -20.20
CA ARG A 147 -1.43 14.53 -18.78
C ARG A 147 -0.38 13.70 -18.05
N LEU A 148 0.87 14.14 -18.11
CA LEU A 148 1.98 13.43 -17.44
C LEU A 148 1.87 13.51 -15.91
N PRO A 149 2.26 12.45 -15.18
CA PRO A 149 2.30 12.49 -13.73
C PRO A 149 3.36 13.48 -13.26
N ALA A 150 2.97 14.30 -12.30
CA ALA A 150 3.87 15.18 -11.56
C ALA A 150 3.47 15.15 -10.08
N PHE A 151 4.33 14.54 -9.27
CA PHE A 151 4.23 14.48 -7.81
C PHE A 151 5.06 15.57 -7.15
N TYR A 152 5.96 16.21 -7.90
CA TYR A 152 6.69 17.38 -7.43
C TYR A 152 6.86 18.43 -8.53
N GLY A 153 7.02 19.69 -8.11
CA GLY A 153 7.51 20.78 -8.95
C GLY A 153 8.43 21.66 -8.13
N GLY A 154 9.59 22.03 -8.66
CA GLY A 154 10.58 22.81 -7.89
C GLY A 154 11.74 22.00 -7.33
N LEU A 155 12.33 22.51 -6.24
CA LEU A 155 13.58 21.98 -5.68
C LEU A 155 13.40 20.89 -4.61
N ASP A 156 12.21 20.66 -4.05
CA ASP A 156 12.07 19.91 -2.79
C ASP A 156 10.91 18.89 -2.71
N PHE A 157 10.69 18.06 -3.73
CA PHE A 157 9.63 17.03 -3.73
C PHE A 157 8.26 17.53 -3.19
N GLU A 158 7.94 18.82 -3.33
CA GLU A 158 6.71 19.38 -2.79
C GLU A 158 5.55 19.01 -3.71
N PRO A 159 4.45 18.42 -3.19
CA PRO A 159 3.32 18.04 -4.01
C PRO A 159 2.75 19.26 -4.72
N PRO A 160 2.68 19.28 -6.07
CA PRO A 160 2.11 20.40 -6.77
C PRO A 160 0.61 20.46 -6.45
N ALA A 161 0.12 21.66 -6.12
CA ALA A 161 -1.32 21.92 -6.10
C ALA A 161 -1.92 21.67 -7.51
N PRO A 162 -3.13 21.10 -7.62
CA PRO A 162 -3.39 19.66 -7.76
C PRO A 162 -3.62 19.25 -9.24
N ALA A 163 -3.17 18.06 -9.65
CA ALA A 163 -3.68 17.40 -10.88
C ALA A 163 -3.39 15.89 -10.99
N THR A 164 -2.37 15.37 -10.30
CA THR A 164 -2.00 13.95 -10.33
C THR A 164 -2.51 13.24 -9.07
N PRO A 165 -3.29 12.15 -9.17
CA PRO A 165 -3.65 11.37 -8.01
C PRO A 165 -2.38 10.72 -7.47
N LEU A 166 -2.12 10.89 -6.19
CA LEU A 166 -0.97 10.27 -5.53
C LEU A 166 -1.14 8.74 -5.50
N PRO A 167 -0.05 7.97 -5.55
CA PRO A 167 -0.15 6.52 -5.44
C PRO A 167 -0.64 6.08 -4.07
N PRO A 168 -1.14 4.84 -3.97
CA PRO A 168 -1.36 4.21 -2.68
C PRO A 168 -0.06 4.16 -1.88
N GLY A 169 -0.17 4.40 -0.56
CA GLY A 169 0.94 4.18 0.37
C GLY A 169 1.35 2.71 0.43
N LEU A 170 2.60 2.45 0.84
CA LEU A 170 3.18 1.11 0.86
C LEU A 170 2.38 0.13 1.75
N GLU A 171 1.81 0.63 2.86
CA GLU A 171 0.97 -0.19 3.75
C GLU A 171 -0.35 -0.62 3.09
N MET A 172 -0.89 0.17 2.15
CA MET A 172 -2.12 -0.17 1.44
C MET A 172 -1.86 -1.16 0.29
N SER A 173 -0.68 -1.13 -0.32
CA SER A 173 -0.25 -2.14 -1.29
C SER A 173 -0.05 -3.52 -0.66
N GLU A 174 0.54 -3.59 0.53
CA GLU A 174 0.79 -4.86 1.22
C GLU A 174 -0.52 -5.54 1.66
N ARG A 175 -1.55 -4.77 2.05
CA ARG A 175 -2.86 -5.31 2.48
C ARG A 175 -3.64 -6.04 1.37
N ILE A 176 -3.48 -5.69 0.10
CA ILE A 176 -4.26 -6.30 -1.01
C ILE A 176 -3.59 -7.57 -1.55
N ASN A 177 -2.26 -7.67 -1.50
CA ASN A 177 -1.52 -8.84 -1.98
C ASN A 177 -1.67 -10.09 -1.10
N ASP A 178 -2.16 -9.93 0.13
CA ASP A 178 -2.33 -11.03 1.08
C ASP A 178 -3.60 -11.87 0.82
N GLY A 179 -4.37 -11.59 -0.23
CA GLY A 179 -5.57 -12.37 -0.55
C GLY A 179 -6.63 -12.36 0.56
N GLU A 180 -6.62 -11.34 1.42
CA GLU A 180 -7.57 -11.20 2.52
C GLU A 180 -8.95 -10.90 1.92
N ALA A 181 -9.79 -11.93 1.79
CA ALA A 181 -11.22 -11.77 1.58
C ALA A 181 -11.72 -10.72 2.57
N GLU A 182 -12.26 -9.60 2.09
CA GLU A 182 -12.71 -8.42 2.86
C GLU A 182 -13.02 -8.77 4.31
N GLN A 183 -11.99 -8.69 5.16
CA GLN A 183 -12.11 -9.15 6.53
C GLN A 183 -12.97 -8.11 7.24
N LYS A 184 -14.22 -8.47 7.55
CA LYS A 184 -15.18 -7.56 8.18
C LYS A 184 -14.56 -6.96 9.44
N ILE A 185 -14.32 -5.66 9.43
CA ILE A 185 -13.96 -4.90 10.63
C ILE A 185 -15.19 -4.82 11.53
N ILE A 186 -15.02 -5.18 12.79
CA ILE A 186 -16.09 -5.19 13.80
C ILE A 186 -15.77 -4.08 14.80
N ALA A 187 -16.68 -3.12 15.00
CA ALA A 187 -16.52 -2.10 16.04
C ALA A 187 -16.56 -2.73 17.44
N HIS A 188 -16.08 -2.03 18.48
CA HIS A 188 -16.06 -2.59 19.84
C HIS A 188 -17.46 -2.86 20.37
N GLU A 189 -18.38 -1.95 20.07
CA GLU A 189 -19.79 -1.94 20.41
C GLU A 189 -20.59 -3.02 19.67
N ASP A 190 -20.11 -3.47 18.51
CA ASP A 190 -20.78 -4.48 17.68
C ASP A 190 -20.26 -5.91 17.93
N LEU A 191 -19.25 -6.07 18.79
CA LEU A 191 -18.62 -7.36 19.02
C LEU A 191 -19.52 -8.28 19.85
N THR A 192 -19.88 -9.44 19.29
CA THR A 192 -20.72 -10.45 19.95
C THR A 192 -19.99 -11.78 20.16
N LEU A 193 -20.59 -12.68 20.94
CA LEU A 193 -20.06 -14.04 21.13
C LEU A 193 -19.94 -14.83 19.83
N ALA A 194 -20.80 -14.55 18.84
CA ALA A 194 -20.79 -15.23 17.55
C ALA A 194 -19.55 -14.88 16.71
N ASP A 195 -18.92 -13.73 16.99
CA ASP A 195 -17.72 -13.25 16.31
C ASP A 195 -16.44 -13.86 16.90
N LEU A 196 -16.51 -14.50 18.07
CA LEU A 196 -15.36 -15.09 18.73
C LEU A 196 -15.05 -16.48 18.16
N PRO A 197 -13.77 -16.80 17.89
CA PRO A 197 -13.40 -18.13 17.44
C PRO A 197 -13.65 -19.17 18.54
N PRO A 198 -13.79 -20.48 18.23
CA PRO A 198 -14.02 -21.51 19.24
C PRO A 198 -12.94 -21.57 20.34
N ARG A 199 -13.26 -22.17 21.49
CA ARG A 199 -12.25 -22.51 22.51
C ARG A 199 -11.18 -23.40 21.86
N ASN A 200 -9.90 -23.12 22.13
CA ASN A 200 -8.75 -23.85 21.57
C ASN A 200 -8.62 -23.78 20.04
N ALA A 201 -9.13 -22.71 19.41
CA ALA A 201 -8.95 -22.46 17.99
C ALA A 201 -7.47 -22.55 17.56
N ASN A 202 -7.24 -23.14 16.38
CA ASN A 202 -5.95 -23.11 15.70
C ASN A 202 -5.69 -21.73 15.09
N TYR A 203 -4.49 -21.51 14.56
CA TYR A 203 -4.11 -20.23 13.97
C TYR A 203 -5.09 -19.74 12.89
N GLU A 204 -5.49 -20.62 11.97
CA GLU A 204 -6.41 -20.30 10.87
C GLU A 204 -7.78 -19.79 11.37
N ARG A 205 -8.23 -20.23 12.55
CA ARG A 205 -9.48 -19.78 13.16
C ARG A 205 -9.29 -18.54 14.03
N LEU A 206 -8.12 -18.32 14.62
CA LEU A 206 -7.80 -17.12 15.42
C LEU A 206 -7.53 -15.90 14.53
N TRP A 207 -6.85 -16.11 13.40
CA TRP A 207 -6.40 -15.07 12.49
C TRP A 207 -7.53 -14.13 12.03
N PRO A 208 -8.68 -14.63 11.52
CA PRO A 208 -9.80 -13.79 11.09
C PRO A 208 -10.30 -12.84 12.19
N PHE A 209 -10.33 -13.32 13.43
CA PHE A 209 -10.76 -12.53 14.57
C PHE A 209 -9.74 -11.45 14.92
N CYS A 210 -8.45 -11.75 14.94
CA CYS A 210 -7.40 -10.78 15.20
C CYS A 210 -7.44 -9.61 14.20
N LEU A 211 -7.74 -9.90 12.93
CA LEU A 211 -7.86 -8.92 11.86
C LEU A 211 -9.22 -8.23 11.75
N SER A 212 -10.24 -8.67 12.49
CA SER A 212 -11.51 -7.94 12.62
C SER A 212 -11.37 -6.57 13.30
N PHE A 213 -10.16 -6.22 13.73
CA PHE A 213 -9.80 -5.01 14.43
C PHE A 213 -8.53 -4.40 13.82
N ASP A 214 -8.55 -3.10 13.53
CA ASP A 214 -7.35 -2.37 13.13
C ASP A 214 -6.68 -1.73 14.36
N GLY A 215 -5.63 -2.38 14.86
CA GLY A 215 -4.85 -1.89 16.00
C GLY A 215 -4.14 -0.55 15.73
N TYR A 216 -3.89 -0.22 14.46
CA TYR A 216 -3.22 1.03 14.06
C TYR A 216 -4.17 2.23 14.05
N ARG A 217 -5.48 2.03 14.24
CA ARG A 217 -6.52 3.07 14.18
C ARG A 217 -6.41 3.92 12.90
N GLY A 218 -6.32 3.29 11.72
CA GLY A 218 -6.19 4.01 10.46
C GLY A 218 -4.88 4.81 10.32
N GLY A 219 -3.79 4.33 10.93
CA GLY A 219 -2.46 4.93 10.84
C GLY A 219 -2.09 5.92 11.97
N LEU A 220 -2.92 6.01 13.01
CA LEU A 220 -2.67 6.89 14.18
C LEU A 220 -1.80 6.24 15.27
N ARG A 221 -1.46 4.95 15.15
CA ARG A 221 -0.58 4.23 16.07
C ARG A 221 0.51 3.48 15.31
N SER A 222 1.73 3.57 15.80
CA SER A 222 2.87 2.80 15.28
C SER A 222 2.83 1.33 15.76
N VAL A 223 3.67 0.49 15.17
CA VAL A 223 3.88 -0.89 15.62
C VAL A 223 4.39 -0.91 17.06
N GLU A 224 5.32 -0.02 17.38
CA GLU A 224 5.93 0.14 18.71
C GLU A 224 4.90 0.54 19.76
N ASP A 225 3.92 1.39 19.40
CA ASP A 225 2.80 1.74 20.29
C ASP A 225 1.92 0.53 20.59
N CYS A 226 1.55 -0.23 19.55
CA CYS A 226 0.75 -1.44 19.71
C CYS A 226 1.48 -2.50 20.55
N GLU A 227 2.78 -2.70 20.33
CA GLU A 227 3.64 -3.59 21.11
C GLU A 227 3.74 -3.15 22.58
N SER A 228 3.86 -1.85 22.82
CA SER A 228 3.87 -1.28 24.17
C SER A 228 2.54 -1.51 24.90
N ILE A 229 1.41 -1.35 24.20
CA ILE A 229 0.07 -1.62 24.74
C ILE A 229 -0.08 -3.11 25.07
N ALA A 230 0.34 -4.00 24.17
CA ALA A 230 0.24 -5.44 24.38
C ALA A 230 1.09 -5.88 25.59
N SER A 231 2.34 -5.44 25.64
CA SER A 231 3.27 -5.74 26.74
C SER A 231 2.79 -5.17 28.07
N LEU A 232 2.16 -4.00 28.08
CA LEU A 232 1.54 -3.45 29.30
C LEU A 232 0.32 -4.26 29.72
N THR A 233 -0.52 -4.66 28.76
CA THR A 233 -1.74 -5.45 28.99
C THR A 233 -1.43 -6.81 29.59
N GLU A 234 -0.41 -7.50 29.07
CA GLU A 234 0.06 -8.79 29.58
C GLU A 234 0.64 -8.65 31.00
N ARG A 235 1.45 -7.60 31.25
CA ARG A 235 2.02 -7.35 32.59
C ARG A 235 0.97 -6.98 33.65
N MET A 236 -0.05 -6.19 33.28
CA MET A 236 -1.12 -5.79 34.20
C MET A 236 -2.16 -6.91 34.42
N GLY A 237 -2.13 -7.95 33.60
CA GLY A 237 -3.12 -9.02 33.56
C GLY A 237 -4.35 -8.65 32.72
N LEU A 238 -4.80 -9.60 31.90
CA LEU A 238 -5.88 -9.41 30.93
C LEU A 238 -7.20 -8.95 31.56
N LYS A 239 -7.51 -9.42 32.78
CA LYS A 239 -8.70 -9.04 33.56
C LYS A 239 -8.80 -7.54 33.84
N ASN A 240 -7.66 -6.84 33.93
CA ASN A 240 -7.60 -5.41 34.23
C ASN A 240 -7.54 -4.54 32.96
N ALA A 241 -7.45 -5.16 31.77
CA ALA A 241 -7.35 -4.45 30.51
C ALA A 241 -8.71 -3.95 30.02
N THR A 242 -8.75 -2.93 29.17
CA THR A 242 -9.98 -2.55 28.45
C THR A 242 -10.20 -3.48 27.25
N LEU A 243 -11.42 -3.54 26.71
CA LEU A 243 -11.71 -4.32 25.50
C LEU A 243 -10.84 -3.88 24.31
N GLU A 244 -10.58 -2.57 24.20
CA GLU A 244 -9.66 -2.03 23.20
C GLU A 244 -8.25 -2.61 23.35
N ARG A 245 -7.69 -2.57 24.57
CA ARG A 245 -6.34 -3.11 24.83
C ARG A 245 -6.25 -4.60 24.52
N LEU A 246 -7.27 -5.38 24.89
CA LEU A 246 -7.35 -6.79 24.55
C LEU A 246 -7.30 -7.01 23.03
N ARG A 247 -8.10 -6.26 22.25
CA ARG A 247 -8.10 -6.39 20.79
C ARG A 247 -6.80 -5.91 20.14
N VAL A 248 -6.16 -4.84 20.66
CA VAL A 248 -4.81 -4.43 20.24
C VAL A 248 -3.79 -5.55 20.49
N THR A 249 -3.84 -6.20 21.66
CA THR A 249 -2.97 -7.32 22.00
C THR A 249 -3.16 -8.50 21.02
N ALA A 250 -4.40 -8.92 20.76
CA ALA A 250 -4.67 -10.00 19.81
C ALA A 250 -4.16 -9.67 18.39
N PHE A 251 -4.39 -8.44 17.93
CA PHE A 251 -3.94 -7.94 16.64
C PHE A 251 -2.40 -7.98 16.52
N ILE A 252 -1.67 -7.38 17.45
CA ILE A 252 -0.21 -7.26 17.32
C ILE A 252 0.51 -8.59 17.51
N ARG A 253 0.01 -9.47 18.40
CA ARG A 253 0.57 -10.82 18.58
C ARG A 253 0.36 -11.69 17.34
N GLN A 254 -0.77 -11.53 16.65
CA GLN A 254 -0.99 -12.18 15.36
C GLN A 254 0.00 -11.68 14.31
N ARG A 255 0.28 -10.37 14.24
CA ARG A 255 1.30 -9.83 13.33
C ARG A 255 2.71 -10.32 13.68
N ALA A 256 3.04 -10.44 14.96
CA ALA A 256 4.32 -11.03 15.39
C ALA A 256 4.47 -12.49 14.90
N ILE A 257 3.39 -13.28 14.87
CA ILE A 257 3.39 -14.61 14.25
C ILE A 257 3.62 -14.50 12.73
N LYS A 258 2.89 -13.62 12.04
CA LYS A 258 2.96 -13.45 10.59
C LYS A 258 4.36 -13.08 10.11
N TRP A 259 4.98 -12.10 10.77
CA TRP A 259 6.25 -11.50 10.35
C TRP A 259 7.48 -12.10 11.04
N GLY A 260 7.29 -12.90 12.09
CA GLY A 260 8.37 -13.53 12.83
C GLY A 260 8.99 -14.75 12.17
N ASP A 261 8.30 -15.36 11.19
CA ASP A 261 8.73 -16.51 10.38
C ASP A 261 9.22 -17.80 11.12
N PRO A 262 8.69 -18.22 12.29
CA PRO A 262 8.77 -19.63 12.66
C PRO A 262 7.53 -20.36 12.12
N LEU A 263 7.74 -21.28 11.17
CA LEU A 263 6.81 -22.38 10.93
C LEU A 263 7.30 -23.61 11.72
N PRO A 264 6.51 -24.14 12.68
CA PRO A 264 5.15 -23.73 13.04
C PRO A 264 5.08 -22.44 13.89
N PRO A 265 3.93 -21.73 13.90
CA PRO A 265 3.71 -20.54 14.72
C PRO A 265 4.11 -20.77 16.18
N SER A 266 4.69 -19.75 16.82
CA SER A 266 5.02 -19.80 18.24
C SER A 266 3.78 -20.12 19.09
N GLU A 267 3.77 -21.28 19.73
CA GLU A 267 2.69 -21.68 20.64
C GLU A 267 2.51 -20.68 21.79
N ASN A 268 3.57 -19.99 22.21
CA ASN A 268 3.47 -18.93 23.22
C ASN A 268 2.61 -17.77 22.71
N LEU A 269 2.78 -17.35 21.46
CA LEU A 269 1.98 -16.29 20.85
C LEU A 269 0.54 -16.76 20.58
N LEU A 270 0.36 -18.00 20.13
CA LEU A 270 -0.98 -18.58 19.96
C LEU A 270 -1.74 -18.64 21.29
N ASN A 271 -1.07 -19.06 22.38
CA ASN A 271 -1.67 -19.11 23.70
C ASN A 271 -2.01 -17.72 24.22
N ALA A 272 -1.15 -16.72 24.02
CA ALA A 272 -1.46 -15.33 24.36
C ALA A 272 -2.74 -14.83 23.64
N ILE A 273 -2.90 -15.12 22.35
CA ILE A 273 -4.11 -14.77 21.59
C ILE A 273 -5.33 -15.52 22.14
N ARG A 274 -5.22 -16.83 22.44
CA ARG A 274 -6.32 -17.63 23.00
C ARG A 274 -6.78 -17.10 24.36
N GLU A 275 -5.85 -16.71 25.23
CA GLU A 275 -6.15 -16.12 26.53
C GLU A 275 -6.89 -14.79 26.40
N VAL A 276 -6.46 -13.93 25.46
CA VAL A 276 -7.15 -12.69 25.13
C VAL A 276 -8.58 -12.95 24.64
N VAL A 277 -8.77 -13.90 23.73
CA VAL A 277 -10.11 -14.29 23.23
C VAL A 277 -11.00 -14.80 24.37
N GLU A 278 -10.47 -15.62 25.28
CA GLU A 278 -11.24 -16.14 26.42
C GLU A 278 -11.64 -15.02 27.39
N GLU A 279 -10.75 -14.07 27.65
CA GLU A 279 -11.08 -12.90 28.47
C GLU A 279 -12.18 -12.05 27.82
N ILE A 280 -12.11 -11.83 26.50
CA ILE A 280 -13.18 -11.15 25.76
C ILE A 280 -14.50 -11.94 25.87
N ARG A 281 -14.45 -13.27 25.72
CA ARG A 281 -15.62 -14.15 25.87
C ARG A 281 -16.28 -13.99 27.23
N GLN A 282 -15.50 -13.95 28.31
CA GLN A 282 -16.01 -13.78 29.68
C GLN A 282 -16.72 -12.44 29.91
N ARG A 283 -16.33 -11.39 29.16
CA ARG A 283 -16.96 -10.06 29.24
C ARG A 283 -18.26 -9.99 28.44
N LEU A 284 -18.32 -10.69 27.32
CA LEU A 284 -19.52 -10.75 26.47
C LEU A 284 -20.56 -11.75 27.01
N ASP A 285 -20.14 -12.73 27.81
CA ASP A 285 -21.03 -13.67 28.52
C ASP A 285 -20.81 -13.64 30.04
N PRO A 286 -21.48 -12.74 30.78
CA PRO A 286 -21.39 -12.67 32.24
C PRO A 286 -21.88 -13.94 32.94
N ALA A 287 -22.64 -14.84 32.28
CA ALA A 287 -23.10 -16.08 32.89
C ALA A 287 -21.95 -17.06 33.18
N LEU A 288 -20.82 -16.93 32.48
CA LEU A 288 -19.57 -17.66 32.72
C LEU A 288 -18.83 -17.22 34.00
N HIS A 289 -19.21 -16.08 34.60
CA HIS A 289 -18.59 -15.54 35.80
C HIS A 289 -19.17 -16.09 37.11
N ARG A 290 -20.17 -16.99 37.06
CA ARG A 290 -20.69 -17.62 38.28
C ARG A 290 -19.70 -18.68 38.76
N PRO A 291 -19.03 -18.49 39.92
CA PRO A 291 -18.31 -19.59 40.53
C PRO A 291 -19.31 -20.71 40.77
N ASN A 292 -18.94 -21.95 40.43
CA ASN A 292 -19.67 -23.15 40.83
C ASN A 292 -20.02 -23.01 42.31
N LYS A 293 -21.29 -22.76 42.62
CA LYS A 293 -21.81 -23.05 43.95
C LYS A 293 -21.76 -24.56 44.04
N LEU A 294 -20.71 -25.07 44.67
CA LEU A 294 -20.62 -26.44 45.14
C LEU A 294 -21.90 -26.74 45.93
N THR A 295 -22.77 -27.54 45.34
CA THR A 295 -23.76 -28.37 46.06
C THR A 295 -23.11 -29.66 46.44
#